data_AF-A0A6U4ZCV2-F1
#
_entry.id   AF-A0A6U4ZCV2-F1
#
_cell.length_a   1.000
_cell.length_b   1.000
_cell.length_c   1.000
_cell.angle_alpha   90.00
_cell.angle_beta   90.00
_cell.angle_gamma   90.00
#
_symmetry.space_group_name_H-M   'P 1'
#
loop_
_entity.id
_entity.type
_entity.pdbx_description
1 polymer ?
#
loop_
_entity_poly.entity_id
_entity_poly.type
_entity_poly.pdbx_seq_one_letter_code
_entity_poly.pdbx_strand_id
1 'polypeptide(L)'
;MTGNKVYNNWHCGVEARDEATLTAEENEVTANNFGVLVGRQATAQLTGNTVHGNFFTGIDVSKRNKDKEDDEAVTTIANNSVKYNLECGVKLWFDAAAKLDGNTVYANLQEIKLTPRSRRHVEYGKVEE
;
A
#
# COMPACT_ATOMS: atom_id res chain seq x y z
N MET A 1 1.17 -5.43 13.22
CA MET A 1 1.68 -6.77 12.89
C MET A 1 3.12 -6.64 12.43
N THR A 2 4.02 -7.46 12.95
CA THR A 2 5.46 -7.33 12.68
C THR A 2 6.09 -8.68 12.41
N GLY A 3 6.95 -8.79 11.38
CA GLY A 3 7.76 -9.99 11.12
C GLY A 3 6.98 -11.24 10.66
N ASN A 4 5.80 -11.08 10.08
CA ASN A 4 4.96 -12.22 9.67
C ASN A 4 5.21 -12.64 8.23
N LYS A 5 4.92 -13.91 7.94
CA LYS A 5 4.81 -14.44 6.58
C LYS A 5 3.35 -14.71 6.25
N VAL A 6 2.80 -13.98 5.29
CA VAL A 6 1.39 -14.05 4.90
C VAL A 6 1.29 -14.48 3.45
N TYR A 7 0.80 -15.71 3.24
CA TYR A 7 0.82 -16.31 1.90
C TYR A 7 -0.30 -17.30 1.64
N ASN A 8 -0.56 -17.56 0.35
CA ASN A 8 -1.57 -18.50 -0.15
C ASN A 8 -3.00 -18.21 0.33
N ASN A 9 -3.35 -16.94 0.60
CA ASN A 9 -4.72 -16.56 0.87
C ASN A 9 -5.48 -16.34 -0.45
N TRP A 10 -6.74 -16.77 -0.46
CA TRP A 10 -7.59 -16.67 -1.65
C TRP A 10 -7.92 -15.22 -2.06
N HIS A 11 -7.89 -14.27 -1.12
CA HIS A 11 -8.22 -12.87 -1.39
C HIS A 11 -7.03 -11.93 -1.05
N CYS A 12 -7.09 -11.21 0.06
CA CYS A 12 -6.00 -10.35 0.49
C CYS A 12 -5.04 -11.12 1.41
N GLY A 13 -3.74 -10.80 1.35
CA GLY A 13 -2.82 -11.18 2.41
C GLY A 13 -3.14 -10.40 3.68
N VAL A 14 -3.10 -9.06 3.60
CA VAL A 14 -3.45 -8.16 4.70
C VAL A 14 -4.51 -7.18 4.24
N GLU A 15 -5.52 -6.95 5.07
CA GLU A 15 -6.64 -6.07 4.73
C GLU A 15 -7.03 -5.15 5.90
N ALA A 16 -7.14 -3.86 5.63
CA ALA A 16 -7.69 -2.85 6.51
C ALA A 16 -8.89 -2.17 5.84
N ARG A 17 -10.04 -2.15 6.53
CA ARG A 17 -11.30 -1.58 6.04
C ARG A 17 -12.05 -0.87 7.16
N ASP A 18 -13.06 -0.10 6.77
CA ASP A 18 -14.08 0.46 7.65
C ASP A 18 -13.44 1.28 8.79
N GLU A 19 -12.63 2.26 8.39
CA GLU A 19 -11.91 3.20 9.28
C GLU A 19 -10.85 2.58 10.20
N ALA A 20 -10.53 1.29 10.01
CA ALA A 20 -9.47 0.63 10.76
C ALA A 20 -8.09 1.29 10.56
N THR A 21 -7.27 1.19 11.60
CA THR A 21 -5.85 1.55 11.56
C THR A 21 -5.00 0.30 11.51
N LEU A 22 -4.14 0.18 10.50
CA LEU A 22 -3.20 -0.93 10.34
C LEU A 22 -1.76 -0.44 10.49
N THR A 23 -1.01 -1.04 11.42
CA THR A 23 0.44 -0.91 11.46
C THR A 23 1.04 -2.24 11.03
N ALA A 24 1.82 -2.26 9.94
CA ALA A 24 2.46 -3.45 9.40
C ALA A 24 3.94 -3.19 9.12
N GLU A 25 4.81 -3.92 9.82
CA GLU A 25 6.26 -3.73 9.78
C GLU A 25 6.98 -5.03 9.43
N GLU A 26 7.95 -4.97 8.51
CA GLU A 26 8.87 -6.09 8.24
C GLU A 26 8.16 -7.42 7.91
N ASN A 27 6.99 -7.38 7.29
CA ASN A 27 6.25 -8.58 6.90
C ASN A 27 6.60 -9.00 5.47
N GLU A 28 6.52 -10.30 5.20
CA GLU A 28 6.57 -10.87 3.87
C GLU A 28 5.15 -11.27 3.43
N VAL A 29 4.66 -10.68 2.33
CA VAL A 29 3.30 -10.90 1.81
C VAL A 29 3.37 -11.38 0.37
N THR A 30 3.00 -12.63 0.12
CA THR A 30 3.22 -13.27 -1.19
C THR A 30 2.17 -14.32 -1.57
N ALA A 31 2.00 -14.59 -2.88
CA ALA A 31 1.08 -15.59 -3.40
C ALA A 31 -0.38 -15.44 -2.92
N ASN A 32 -0.83 -14.19 -2.73
CA ASN A 32 -2.24 -13.85 -2.48
C ASN A 32 -2.82 -13.19 -3.75
N ASN A 33 -4.15 -13.02 -3.82
CA ASN A 33 -4.73 -12.23 -4.91
C ASN A 33 -4.30 -10.76 -4.81
N PHE A 34 -4.51 -10.14 -3.66
CA PHE A 34 -3.97 -8.81 -3.33
C PHE A 34 -2.96 -8.94 -2.18
N GLY A 35 -1.84 -8.22 -2.23
CA GLY A 35 -0.87 -8.24 -1.13
C GLY A 35 -1.43 -7.56 0.11
N VAL A 36 -1.46 -6.23 0.10
CA VAL A 36 -2.00 -5.38 1.16
C VAL A 36 -3.10 -4.49 0.59
N LEU A 37 -4.30 -4.55 1.18
CA LEU A 37 -5.43 -3.70 0.80
C LEU A 37 -5.78 -2.74 1.95
N VAL A 38 -5.76 -1.44 1.65
CA VAL A 38 -6.20 -0.37 2.56
C VAL A 38 -7.36 0.36 1.91
N GLY A 39 -8.55 0.26 2.47
CA GLY A 39 -9.72 0.86 1.84
C GLY A 39 -10.81 1.24 2.81
N ARG A 40 -11.92 1.77 2.26
CA ARG A 40 -13.09 2.21 3.04
C ARG A 40 -12.68 3.09 4.25
N GLN A 41 -11.93 4.17 3.97
CA GLN A 41 -11.49 5.14 4.97
C GLN A 41 -10.52 4.60 6.02
N ALA A 42 -9.98 3.39 5.83
CA ALA A 42 -8.89 2.88 6.66
C ALA A 42 -7.59 3.67 6.43
N THR A 43 -6.72 3.65 7.43
CA THR A 43 -5.37 4.23 7.39
C THR A 43 -4.34 3.16 7.69
N ALA A 44 -3.17 3.22 7.07
CA ALA A 44 -2.10 2.28 7.37
C ALA A 44 -0.71 2.93 7.49
N GLN A 45 0.13 2.35 8.33
CA GLN A 45 1.58 2.54 8.34
C GLN A 45 2.23 1.23 7.88
N LEU A 46 2.75 1.23 6.66
CA LEU A 46 3.42 0.09 6.05
C LEU A 46 4.92 0.40 5.95
N THR A 47 5.74 -0.24 6.77
CA THR A 47 7.18 0.03 6.82
C THR A 47 8.01 -1.24 6.63
N GLY A 48 9.00 -1.21 5.73
CA GLY A 48 9.98 -2.31 5.61
C GLY A 48 9.40 -3.65 5.15
N ASN A 49 8.18 -3.69 4.60
CA ASN A 49 7.55 -4.93 4.17
C ASN A 49 8.08 -5.36 2.79
N THR A 50 8.10 -6.67 2.55
CA THR A 50 8.35 -7.26 1.24
C THR A 50 7.03 -7.80 0.69
N VAL A 51 6.50 -7.15 -0.35
CA VAL A 51 5.23 -7.51 -0.98
C VAL A 51 5.48 -7.98 -2.40
N HIS A 52 5.33 -9.28 -2.65
CA HIS A 52 5.77 -9.85 -3.91
C HIS A 52 4.99 -11.06 -4.41
N GLY A 53 4.96 -11.29 -5.72
CA GLY A 53 4.36 -12.50 -6.28
C GLY A 53 2.84 -12.62 -6.05
N ASN A 54 2.13 -11.51 -5.87
CA ASN A 54 0.67 -11.51 -5.74
C ASN A 54 0.00 -11.45 -7.12
N PHE A 55 -1.16 -12.09 -7.28
CA PHE A 55 -1.84 -12.26 -8.56
C PHE A 55 -2.47 -10.98 -9.13
N PHE A 56 -2.62 -9.93 -8.32
CA PHE A 56 -3.08 -8.61 -8.78
C PHE A 56 -2.12 -7.52 -8.31
N THR A 57 -2.57 -6.66 -7.41
CA THR A 57 -1.81 -5.52 -6.91
C THR A 57 -1.07 -5.88 -5.63
N GLY A 58 0.19 -5.44 -5.51
CA GLY A 58 0.99 -5.56 -4.30
C GLY A 58 0.37 -4.78 -3.15
N ILE A 59 0.34 -3.44 -3.25
CA ILE A 59 -0.28 -2.55 -2.27
C ILE A 59 -1.38 -1.74 -2.95
N ASP A 60 -2.63 -1.94 -2.52
CA ASP A 60 -3.80 -1.25 -3.04
C ASP A 60 -4.39 -0.32 -1.96
N VAL A 61 -4.40 0.98 -2.24
CA VAL A 61 -4.95 2.02 -1.36
C VAL A 61 -6.12 2.71 -2.08
N SER A 62 -7.26 2.74 -1.42
CA SER A 62 -8.48 3.39 -1.90
C SER A 62 -9.02 4.39 -0.88
N LYS A 63 -9.88 5.32 -1.34
CA LYS A 63 -10.71 6.25 -0.54
C LYS A 63 -10.11 6.67 0.81
N ARG A 64 -9.52 7.86 0.90
CA ARG A 64 -9.08 8.44 2.17
C ARG A 64 -10.22 8.64 3.17
N ASN A 65 -9.91 8.66 4.46
CA ASN A 65 -10.83 9.18 5.46
C ASN A 65 -10.92 10.70 5.34
N LYS A 66 -12.13 11.24 5.20
CA LYS A 66 -12.38 12.69 5.08
C LYS A 66 -12.70 13.35 6.41
N ASP A 67 -13.02 12.55 7.42
CA ASP A 67 -13.43 13.02 8.74
C ASP A 67 -12.23 13.25 9.67
N LYS A 68 -11.04 12.78 9.26
CA LYS A 68 -9.78 13.10 9.92
C LYS A 68 -9.14 14.30 9.22
N GLU A 69 -8.52 15.20 9.99
CA GLU A 69 -7.83 16.38 9.44
C GLU A 69 -6.84 15.93 8.34
N ASP A 70 -6.79 16.71 7.24
CA ASP A 70 -6.09 16.35 5.99
C ASP A 70 -4.61 15.99 6.21
N ASP A 71 -3.98 16.45 7.30
CA ASP A 71 -2.56 16.21 7.64
C ASP A 71 -2.30 14.99 8.54
N GLU A 72 -3.29 14.46 9.28
CA GLU A 72 -3.06 13.39 10.28
C GLU A 72 -3.32 11.97 9.77
N ALA A 73 -4.11 11.81 8.70
CA ALA A 73 -4.69 10.51 8.32
C ALA A 73 -4.31 10.03 6.93
N VAL A 74 -3.03 10.13 6.58
CA VAL A 74 -2.51 9.66 5.31
C VAL A 74 -1.91 8.25 5.49
N THR A 75 -2.20 7.35 4.54
CA THR A 75 -1.54 6.04 4.52
C THR A 75 -0.06 6.21 4.21
N THR A 76 0.82 5.79 5.10
CA THR A 76 2.27 5.87 4.90
C THR A 76 2.79 4.54 4.38
N ILE A 77 3.50 4.59 3.26
CA ILE A 77 4.17 3.45 2.65
C ILE A 77 5.65 3.84 2.60
N ALA A 78 6.45 3.30 3.52
CA ALA A 78 7.86 3.67 3.68
C ALA A 78 8.80 2.47 3.60
N ASN A 79 9.89 2.58 2.84
CA ASN A 79 10.97 1.58 2.79
C ASN A 79 10.51 0.16 2.44
N ASN A 80 9.41 0.00 1.68
CA ASN A 80 8.91 -1.30 1.29
C ASN A 80 9.56 -1.77 -0.03
N SER A 81 9.74 -3.08 -0.16
CA SER A 81 10.10 -3.73 -1.44
C SER A 81 8.85 -4.32 -2.07
N VAL A 82 8.40 -3.77 -3.20
CA VAL A 82 7.16 -4.18 -3.88
C VAL A 82 7.46 -4.63 -5.29
N LYS A 83 7.40 -5.94 -5.55
CA LYS A 83 7.95 -6.51 -6.79
C LYS A 83 7.23 -7.75 -7.27
N TYR A 84 7.34 -8.07 -8.56
CA TYR A 84 6.81 -9.32 -9.13
C TYR A 84 5.30 -9.53 -8.89
N ASN A 85 4.53 -8.47 -8.67
CA ASN A 85 3.07 -8.55 -8.64
C ASN A 85 2.53 -8.42 -10.07
N LEU A 86 1.49 -9.17 -10.39
CA LEU A 86 1.05 -9.36 -11.78
C LEU A 86 0.47 -8.08 -12.41
N GLU A 87 -0.22 -7.22 -11.64
CA GLU A 87 -0.79 -5.96 -12.14
C GLU A 87 0.04 -4.75 -11.70
N CYS A 88 -0.20 -4.23 -10.49
CA CYS A 88 0.46 -3.03 -10.00
C CYS A 88 1.36 -3.35 -8.81
N GLY A 89 2.48 -2.65 -8.68
CA GLY A 89 3.23 -2.63 -7.43
C GLY A 89 2.41 -1.90 -6.36
N VAL A 90 2.26 -0.59 -6.54
CA VAL A 90 1.47 0.29 -5.67
C VAL A 90 0.36 0.97 -6.46
N LYS A 91 -0.88 0.88 -6.00
CA LYS A 91 -2.07 1.45 -6.67
C LYS A 91 -2.84 2.36 -5.72
N LEU A 92 -3.06 3.61 -6.14
CA LEU A 92 -3.88 4.59 -5.42
C LEU A 92 -5.05 5.04 -6.28
N TRP A 93 -6.28 4.83 -5.80
CA TRP A 93 -7.50 5.11 -6.55
C TRP A 93 -8.66 5.64 -5.70
N PHE A 94 -9.73 6.10 -6.36
CA PHE A 94 -10.96 6.59 -5.72
C PHE A 94 -10.72 7.63 -4.61
N ASP A 95 -9.89 8.66 -4.87
CA ASP A 95 -9.59 9.72 -3.88
C ASP A 95 -8.65 9.30 -2.73
N ALA A 96 -7.91 8.20 -2.89
CA ALA A 96 -6.85 7.80 -1.95
C ALA A 96 -5.78 8.90 -1.75
N ALA A 97 -5.24 8.96 -0.54
CA ALA A 97 -4.09 9.76 -0.14
C ALA A 97 -3.02 8.86 0.46
N ALA A 98 -1.76 9.06 0.09
CA ALA A 98 -0.64 8.32 0.68
C ALA A 98 0.66 9.11 0.66
N LYS A 99 1.53 8.83 1.64
CA LYS A 99 2.93 9.24 1.63
C LYS A 99 3.78 8.05 1.17
N LEU A 100 4.53 8.23 0.08
CA LEU A 100 5.42 7.22 -0.48
C LEU A 100 6.86 7.63 -0.25
N ASP A 101 7.60 6.89 0.58
CA ASP A 101 8.98 7.25 0.97
C ASP A 101 9.92 6.04 0.89
N GLY A 102 11.10 6.20 0.27
CA GLY A 102 12.13 5.15 0.22
C GLY A 102 11.71 3.78 -0.36
N ASN A 103 10.58 3.67 -1.05
CA ASN A 103 10.09 2.37 -1.54
C ASN A 103 10.83 1.93 -2.81
N THR A 104 11.18 0.64 -2.87
CA THR A 104 11.74 0.02 -4.06
C THR A 104 10.64 -0.75 -4.78
N VAL A 105 10.13 -0.20 -5.88
CA VAL A 105 9.01 -0.78 -6.66
C VAL A 105 9.49 -1.13 -8.06
N TYR A 106 9.56 -2.43 -8.39
CA TYR A 106 10.10 -2.90 -9.68
C TYR A 106 9.54 -4.26 -10.10
N ALA A 107 9.60 -4.54 -11.40
CA ALA A 107 9.19 -5.81 -11.99
C ALA A 107 7.72 -6.16 -11.70
N ASN A 108 6.87 -5.13 -11.63
CA ASN A 108 5.42 -5.27 -11.70
C ASN A 108 4.97 -4.85 -13.12
N LEU A 109 3.78 -5.25 -13.58
CA LEU A 109 3.30 -4.79 -14.91
C LEU A 109 3.18 -3.25 -14.95
N GLN A 110 2.76 -2.64 -13.84
CA GLN A 110 2.84 -1.21 -13.61
C GLN A 110 3.39 -0.93 -12.20
N GLU A 111 4.50 -0.19 -12.09
CA GLU A 111 5.12 0.00 -10.78
C GLU A 111 4.24 0.80 -9.82
N ILE A 112 3.84 2.01 -10.23
CA ILE A 112 2.95 2.87 -9.45
C ILE A 112 1.81 3.35 -10.35
N LYS A 113 0.57 3.10 -9.92
CA LYS A 113 -0.66 3.52 -10.62
C LYS A 113 -1.43 4.51 -9.75
N LEU A 114 -1.54 5.75 -10.23
CA LEU A 114 -2.29 6.81 -9.56
C LEU A 114 -3.45 7.29 -10.43
N THR A 115 -4.68 7.26 -9.90
CA THR A 115 -5.79 7.94 -10.57
C THR A 115 -5.63 9.47 -10.50
N PRO A 116 -6.20 10.25 -11.45
CA PRO A 116 -6.03 11.71 -11.47
C PRO A 116 -6.46 12.42 -10.18
N ARG A 117 -7.42 11.84 -9.46
CA ARG A 117 -7.89 12.37 -8.18
C ARG A 117 -6.90 12.09 -7.06
N SER A 118 -6.47 10.84 -6.92
CA SER A 118 -5.49 10.43 -5.91
C SER A 118 -4.14 11.10 -6.07
N ARG A 119 -3.70 11.36 -7.31
CA ARG A 119 -2.41 12.02 -7.60
C ARG A 119 -2.21 13.35 -6.85
N ARG A 120 -3.29 14.08 -6.57
CA ARG A 120 -3.23 15.38 -5.87
C ARG A 120 -2.96 15.24 -4.36
N HIS A 121 -3.11 14.03 -3.84
CA HIS A 121 -3.01 13.69 -2.43
C HIS A 121 -1.89 12.66 -2.17
N VAL A 122 -0.96 12.55 -3.11
CA VAL A 122 0.25 11.74 -2.94
C VAL A 122 1.42 12.65 -2.64
N GLU A 123 2.08 12.37 -1.52
CA GLU A 123 3.34 12.98 -1.15
C GLU A 123 4.47 11.99 -1.39
N TYR A 124 5.56 12.47 -1.97
CA TYR A 124 6.77 11.69 -2.11
C TYR A 124 7.77 12.13 -1.05
N GLY A 125 8.41 11.17 -0.39
CA GLY A 125 9.53 11.42 0.51
C GLY A 125 10.65 12.17 -0.22
N LYS A 126 11.36 13.03 0.52
CA LYS A 126 12.50 13.75 -0.02
C LYS A 126 13.63 12.75 -0.26
N VAL A 127 14.26 12.82 -1.43
CA VAL A 127 15.54 12.16 -1.65
C VAL A 127 16.56 12.97 -0.86
N GLU A 128 17.10 12.42 0.23
CA GLU A 128 18.26 13.02 0.90
C GLU A 128 19.46 12.85 -0.06
N GLU A 129 20.08 13.98 -0.43
CA GLU A 129 21.25 14.07 -1.32
C GLU A 129 22.54 13.56 -0.67
#